data_AF-A0A251S947-F1
#
_entry.id   AF-A0A251S947-F1
#
_cell.length_a   1.000
_cell.length_b   1.000
_cell.length_c   1.000
_cell.angle_alpha   90.00
_cell.angle_beta   90.00
_cell.angle_gamma   90.00
#
_symmetry.space_group_name_H-M   'P 1'
#
loop_
_entity.id
_entity.type
_entity.pdbx_description
1 polymer ?
#
loop_
_entity_poly.entity_id
_entity_poly.type
_entity_poly.pdbx_seq_one_letter_code
_entity_poly.pdbx_strand_id
1 'polypeptide(L)'
;MLSAIGRYGVTYLLLVPPILVALVNTASQIRSKYDLKTLKYVLSGGAPLSKELMEGFMEKYPGVTIMQGYGLTESTRIGASTDTVEESRR
;
A
#
# COMPACT_ATOMS: atom_id res chain seq x y z
N MET A 1 8.95 -4.81 -9.85
CA MET A 1 7.93 -4.95 -8.77
C MET A 1 6.58 -5.37 -9.34
N LEU A 2 5.87 -4.52 -10.09
CA LEU A 2 4.48 -4.77 -10.50
C LEU A 2 4.28 -6.02 -11.38
N SER A 3 5.22 -6.32 -12.28
CA SER A 3 5.19 -7.55 -13.08
C SER A 3 5.33 -8.84 -12.25
N ALA A 4 5.94 -8.77 -11.07
CA ALA A 4 6.10 -9.91 -10.18
C ALA A 4 4.76 -10.31 -9.54
N ILE A 5 3.80 -9.38 -9.44
CA ILE A 5 2.52 -9.60 -8.79
C ILE A 5 1.72 -10.64 -9.56
N GLY A 6 1.43 -10.38 -10.83
CA GLY A 6 0.75 -11.35 -11.69
C GLY A 6 1.58 -12.62 -11.95
N ARG A 7 2.92 -12.50 -12.04
CA ARG A 7 3.79 -13.64 -12.34
C ARG A 7 3.90 -14.66 -11.20
N TYR A 8 3.91 -14.19 -9.94
CA TYR A 8 4.13 -15.04 -8.77
C TYR A 8 2.93 -15.07 -7.81
N GLY A 9 1.83 -14.42 -8.15
CA GLY A 9 0.65 -14.34 -7.30
C GLY A 9 0.90 -13.59 -5.99
N VAL A 10 1.66 -12.50 -6.03
CA VAL A 10 1.99 -11.73 -4.82
C VAL A 10 0.72 -11.18 -4.20
N THR A 11 0.55 -11.42 -2.89
CA THR A 11 -0.61 -10.99 -2.10
C THR A 11 -0.31 -9.80 -1.19
N TYR A 12 0.96 -9.59 -0.81
CA TYR A 12 1.41 -8.54 0.09
C TYR A 12 2.51 -7.68 -0.57
N LEU A 13 2.39 -6.37 -0.44
CA LEU A 13 3.46 -5.43 -0.76
C LEU A 13 3.82 -4.57 0.44
N LEU A 14 5.12 -4.31 0.60
CA LEU A 14 5.68 -3.41 1.59
C LEU A 14 6.21 -2.19 0.85
N LEU A 15 5.60 -1.04 1.08
CA LEU A 15 5.88 0.17 0.35
C LEU A 15 6.20 1.32 1.30
N VAL A 16 6.69 2.41 0.73
CA VAL A 16 6.85 3.70 1.42
C VAL A 16 5.87 4.71 0.80
N PRO A 17 5.45 5.76 1.54
CA PRO A 17 4.44 6.69 1.05
C PRO A 17 4.70 7.31 -0.34
N PRO A 18 5.94 7.67 -0.73
CA PRO A 18 6.21 8.18 -2.08
C PRO A 18 5.83 7.21 -3.20
N ILE A 19 5.98 5.90 -2.98
CA ILE A 19 5.61 4.89 -3.98
C ILE A 19 4.08 4.77 -4.07
N LEU A 20 3.38 4.86 -2.95
CA LEU A 20 1.91 4.91 -2.95
C LEU A 20 1.38 6.10 -3.76
N VAL A 21 1.96 7.28 -3.57
CA VAL A 21 1.59 8.48 -4.36
C VAL A 21 1.78 8.21 -5.86
N ALA A 22 2.92 7.62 -6.25
CA ALA A 22 3.16 7.25 -7.64
C ALA A 22 2.15 6.22 -8.16
N LEU A 23 1.78 5.22 -7.35
CA LEU A 23 0.79 4.19 -7.71
C LEU A 23 -0.61 4.78 -7.91
N VAL A 24 -1.00 5.78 -7.12
CA VAL A 24 -2.27 6.49 -7.27
C VAL A 24 -2.25 7.36 -8.54
N ASN A 25 -1.20 8.16 -8.73
CA ASN A 25 -1.08 9.06 -9.87
C ASN A 25 -0.99 8.34 -11.22
N THR A 26 -0.44 7.13 -11.24
CA THR A 26 -0.26 6.34 -12.47
C THR A 26 -1.18 5.12 -12.55
N ALA A 27 -2.22 5.06 -11.71
CA ALA A 27 -3.08 3.88 -11.55
C ALA A 27 -3.67 3.36 -12.86
N SER A 28 -4.17 4.26 -13.72
CA SER A 28 -4.78 3.88 -15.00
C SER A 28 -3.79 3.17 -15.94
N GLN A 29 -2.55 3.67 -16.00
CA GLN A 29 -1.49 3.07 -16.84
C GLN A 29 -1.04 1.72 -16.28
N ILE A 30 -0.91 1.63 -14.95
CA ILE A 30 -0.51 0.41 -14.26
C ILE A 30 -1.54 -0.70 -14.45
N ARG A 31 -2.82 -0.40 -14.22
CA ARG A 31 -3.93 -1.36 -14.35
C ARG A 31 -4.12 -1.85 -15.79
N SER A 32 -3.74 -1.05 -16.78
CA SER A 32 -3.77 -1.47 -18.19
C SER A 32 -2.61 -2.40 -18.58
N LYS A 33 -1.50 -2.37 -17.83
CA LYS A 33 -0.25 -3.04 -18.22
C LYS A 33 0.09 -4.25 -17.35
N TYR A 34 -0.38 -4.28 -16.11
CA TYR A 34 -0.02 -5.31 -15.13
C TYR A 34 -1.26 -5.98 -14.55
N ASP A 35 -1.18 -7.30 -14.38
CA ASP A 35 -2.18 -8.06 -13.63
C ASP A 35 -1.87 -7.94 -12.13
N LEU A 36 -2.81 -7.33 -11.40
CA LEU A 36 -2.71 -7.06 -9.96
C LEU A 36 -3.80 -7.79 -9.16
N LYS A 37 -4.55 -8.72 -9.77
CA LYS A 37 -5.71 -9.37 -9.14
C LYS A 37 -5.38 -10.17 -7.88
N THR A 38 -4.14 -10.62 -7.73
CA THR A 38 -3.70 -11.41 -6.56
C THR A 38 -3.34 -10.54 -5.37
N LEU A 39 -3.14 -9.23 -5.57
CA LEU A 39 -2.75 -8.32 -4.51
C LEU A 39 -3.93 -8.11 -3.55
N LYS A 40 -3.69 -8.33 -2.26
CA LYS A 40 -4.71 -8.18 -1.21
C LYS A 40 -4.36 -7.11 -0.19
N TYR A 41 -3.07 -6.97 0.13
CA TYR A 41 -2.61 -6.09 1.19
C TYR A 41 -1.41 -5.25 0.75
N VAL A 42 -1.44 -3.99 1.14
CA VAL A 42 -0.32 -3.05 1.00
C VAL A 42 -0.02 -2.46 2.35
N LEU A 43 1.17 -2.71 2.87
CA LEU A 43 1.63 -2.16 4.12
C LEU A 43 2.62 -1.03 3.82
N SER A 44 2.35 0.15 4.38
CA SER A 44 3.19 1.33 4.21
C SER A 44 3.74 1.82 5.53
N GLY A 45 5.03 2.08 5.57
CA GLY A 45 5.71 2.54 6.78
C GLY A 45 6.86 3.50 6.50
N GLY A 46 7.47 4.02 7.57
CA GLY A 46 8.59 4.95 7.51
C GLY A 46 8.22 6.43 7.40
N ALA A 47 6.97 6.75 7.06
CA ALA A 47 6.41 8.10 7.14
C ALA A 47 4.88 8.06 7.29
N PRO A 48 4.27 9.11 7.87
CA PRO A 48 2.81 9.18 8.03
C PRO A 48 2.11 9.20 6.66
N LEU A 49 1.02 8.42 6.53
CA LEU A 49 0.14 8.46 5.37
C LEU A 49 -0.98 9.47 5.62
N SER A 50 -1.29 10.29 4.63
CA SER A 50 -2.47 11.15 4.67
C SER A 50 -3.73 10.35 4.35
N LYS A 51 -4.85 10.77 4.95
CA LYS A 51 -6.18 10.19 4.68
C LYS A 51 -6.51 10.22 3.19
N GLU A 52 -6.25 11.36 2.54
CA GLU A 52 -6.49 11.57 1.11
C GLU A 52 -5.73 10.57 0.24
N LEU A 53 -4.49 10.23 0.61
CA LEU A 53 -3.70 9.24 -0.12
C LEU A 53 -4.27 7.83 0.06
N MET A 54 -4.69 7.47 1.27
CA MET A 54 -5.30 6.16 1.55
C MET A 54 -6.63 6.02 0.81
N GLU A 55 -7.50 7.03 0.87
CA GLU A 55 -8.78 7.05 0.18
C GLU A 55 -8.60 7.00 -1.34
N GLY A 56 -7.69 7.83 -1.89
CA GLY A 56 -7.37 7.81 -3.31
C GLY A 56 -6.81 6.45 -3.76
N PHE A 57 -6.00 5.79 -2.93
CA PHE A 57 -5.51 4.44 -3.24
C PHE A 57 -6.63 3.41 -3.27
N MET A 58 -7.50 3.39 -2.26
CA MET A 58 -8.63 2.46 -2.20
C MET A 58 -9.61 2.65 -3.35
N GLU A 59 -9.84 3.89 -3.80
CA GLU A 59 -10.66 4.17 -4.97
C GLU A 59 -10.01 3.62 -6.26
N LYS A 60 -8.70 3.79 -6.43
CA LYS A 60 -7.99 3.33 -7.62
C LYS A 60 -7.73 1.82 -7.65
N TYR A 61 -7.64 1.17 -6.50
CA TYR A 61 -7.36 -0.27 -6.35
C TYR A 61 -8.42 -0.93 -5.46
N PRO A 62 -9.68 -1.07 -5.95
CA PRO A 62 -10.75 -1.66 -5.18
C PRO A 62 -10.42 -3.12 -4.84
N GLY A 63 -10.58 -3.49 -3.56
CA GLY A 63 -10.30 -4.84 -3.05
C GLY A 63 -8.89 -5.03 -2.47
N VAL A 64 -8.04 -3.98 -2.48
CA VAL A 64 -6.74 -3.99 -1.81
C VAL A 64 -6.83 -3.21 -0.50
N THR A 65 -6.52 -3.86 0.62
CA THR A 65 -6.46 -3.22 1.94
C THR A 65 -5.10 -2.52 2.11
N ILE A 66 -5.13 -1.24 2.46
CA ILE A 66 -3.95 -0.47 2.82
C ILE A 66 -3.79 -0.44 4.34
N MET A 67 -2.60 -0.77 4.82
CA MET A 67 -2.23 -0.77 6.23
C MET A 67 -1.10 0.22 6.46
N GLN A 68 -1.14 0.95 7.57
CA GLN A 68 -0.04 1.81 8.00
C GLN A 68 0.74 1.09 9.10
N GLY A 69 2.05 0.94 8.92
CA GLY A 69 2.95 0.35 9.92
C GLY A 69 3.91 1.40 10.48
N TYR A 70 3.99 1.49 11.80
CA TYR A 70 5.04 2.22 12.51
C TYR A 70 6.08 1.24 13.07
N GLY A 71 7.34 1.61 12.94
CA GLY A 71 8.46 0.75 13.29
C GLY A 71 9.77 1.50 13.35
N LEU A 72 10.58 1.17 14.36
CA LEU A 72 11.95 1.66 14.52
C LEU A 72 12.94 0.60 14.02
N THR A 73 14.10 1.05 13.55
CA THR A 73 15.20 0.16 13.16
C THR A 73 15.63 -0.73 14.32
N GLU A 74 15.64 -0.18 15.53
CA GLU A 74 15.97 -0.81 16.80
C GLU A 74 14.92 -1.85 17.24
N SER A 75 13.71 -1.78 16.67
CA SER A 75 12.60 -2.70 16.95
C SER A 75 12.46 -3.80 15.89
N THR A 76 13.51 -4.05 15.10
CA THR A 76 13.55 -5.18 14.13
C THR A 76 12.40 -5.15 13.11
N ARG A 77 11.92 -3.95 12.71
CA ARG A 77 10.86 -3.64 11.71
C ARG A 77 9.64 -2.95 12.34
N ILE A 78 8.44 -3.50 12.19
CA ILE A 78 7.16 -2.86 12.52
C ILE A 78 6.76 -3.25 13.93
N GLY A 79 6.59 -2.26 14.80
CA GLY A 79 6.13 -2.45 16.17
C GLY A 79 4.61 -2.34 16.32
N ALA A 80 3.95 -1.56 15.45
CA ALA A 80 2.50 -1.41 15.42
C ALA A 80 1.99 -1.20 14.00
N SER A 81 0.79 -1.68 13.70
CA SER A 81 0.14 -1.42 12.42
C SER A 81 -1.36 -1.19 12.60
N THR A 82 -1.93 -0.36 11.74
CA THR A 82 -3.36 -0.06 11.69
C THR A 82 -3.90 -0.33 10.29
N ASP A 83 -5.05 -0.99 10.25
CA ASP A 83 -5.78 -1.34 9.03
C ASP A 83 -7.02 -0.47 8.79
N THR A 84 -7.37 0.40 9.74
CA THR A 84 -8.52 1.30 9.65
C THR A 84 -8.09 2.74 9.33
N VAL A 85 -8.71 3.36 8.32
CA VAL A 85 -8.53 4.79 7.95
C VAL A 85 -8.79 5.72 9.15
N GLU A 86 -9.66 5.29 10.06
CA GLU A 86 -10.04 6.04 11.26
C GLU A 86 -8.96 6.01 12.35
N GLU A 87 -8.14 4.96 12.40
CA GLU A 87 -7.05 4.83 13.39
C GLU A 87 -5.75 5.50 12.96
N SER A 88 -5.54 5.75 11.65
CA SER A 88 -4.47 6.62 11.16
C SER A 88 -4.61 8.10 11.59
N ARG A 89 -5.67 8.44 12.35
CA ARG A 89 -5.92 9.79 12.91
C ARG A 89 -5.29 10.04 14.29
N ARG A 90 -4.77 9.00 14.96
CA ARG A 90 -4.18 9.13 16.30
C ARG A 90 -2.68 9.36 16.27
#